data_AF-A0ABD7U485-F1
#
_entry.id   AF-A0ABD7U485-F1
#
_cell.length_a   1.000
_cell.length_b   1.000
_cell.length_c   1.000
_cell.angle_alpha   90.00
_cell.angle_beta   90.00
_cell.angle_gamma   90.00
#
_symmetry.space_group_name_H-M   'P 1'
#
loop_
_entity.id
_entity.type
_entity.pdbx_description
1 polymer ?
#
loop_
_entity_poly.entity_id
_entity_poly.type
_entity_poly.pdbx_seq_one_letter_code
_entity_poly.pdbx_strand_id
1 'polypeptide(L)'
;EVMDVFYRPELGGIIVENVDMDGNLVDCFEGRQVTPGHAIEAMWFIMDLGKRLNRPKLIEKAKDVTLTMLDYGWDKQYGGIYYFMDRNGCPPQQLEWDQKLWWVHIESLISLLKGYQLTGDRKCLEWFEKVHDYTWSHFKDPEYPEWYGYLNRRGEVLLPLKGGKWKGCFHVPRGLFQCWKVLEQL
;
A
#
# COMPACT_ATOMS: atom_id res chain seq x y z
N GLU A 1 17.03 -8.24 0.44
CA GLU A 1 16.91 -7.19 1.47
C GLU A 1 15.47 -7.03 1.96
N VAL A 2 14.51 -6.47 1.21
CA VAL A 2 13.12 -6.31 1.73
C VAL A 2 12.55 -7.62 2.32
N MET A 3 12.62 -8.71 1.55
CA MET A 3 12.05 -10.01 1.93
C MET A 3 12.84 -10.79 3.00
N ASP A 4 14.02 -10.30 3.37
CA ASP A 4 14.98 -10.98 4.25
C ASP A 4 15.22 -10.19 5.54
N VAL A 5 15.27 -8.86 5.43
CA VAL A 5 15.65 -7.92 6.50
C VAL A 5 14.47 -7.12 7.01
N PHE A 6 13.44 -6.81 6.22
CA PHE A 6 12.31 -5.97 6.68
C PHE A 6 11.02 -6.77 6.89
N TYR A 7 10.89 -7.90 6.19
CA TYR A 7 9.81 -8.87 6.42
C TYR A 7 9.98 -9.58 7.76
N ARG A 8 8.90 -9.64 8.54
CA ARG A 8 8.87 -10.19 9.90
C ARG A 8 7.82 -11.30 10.03
N PRO A 9 8.16 -12.54 9.64
CA PRO A 9 7.24 -13.68 9.77
C PRO A 9 6.74 -13.88 11.21
N GLU A 10 7.59 -13.62 12.19
CA GLU A 10 7.29 -13.73 13.63
C GLU A 10 6.26 -12.69 14.12
N LEU A 11 6.04 -11.63 13.35
CA LEU A 11 5.03 -10.59 13.60
C LEU A 11 3.78 -10.78 12.72
N GLY A 12 3.48 -12.02 12.32
CA GLY A 12 2.35 -12.33 11.45
C GLY A 12 2.58 -12.01 9.97
N GLY A 13 3.84 -11.80 9.57
CA GLY A 13 4.20 -11.56 8.17
C GLY A 13 4.05 -10.11 7.72
N ILE A 14 4.21 -9.14 8.62
CA ILE A 14 4.24 -7.72 8.27
C ILE A 14 5.62 -7.28 7.77
N ILE A 15 5.68 -6.09 7.18
CA ILE A 15 6.91 -5.36 6.85
C ILE A 15 7.06 -4.21 7.85
N VAL A 16 8.24 -4.07 8.44
CA VAL A 16 8.59 -2.92 9.31
C VAL A 16 9.38 -1.88 8.52
N GLU A 17 9.27 -0.61 8.90
CA GLU A 17 9.98 0.48 8.20
C GLU A 17 11.46 0.57 8.57
N ASN A 18 11.78 0.33 9.84
CA ASN A 18 13.13 0.55 10.38
C ASN A 18 13.59 -0.64 11.22
N VAL A 19 14.88 -0.93 11.13
CA VAL A 19 15.62 -1.95 11.88
C VAL A 19 16.98 -1.38 12.24
N ASP A 20 17.69 -1.97 13.21
CA ASP A 20 19.08 -1.59 13.45
C ASP A 20 20.03 -2.09 12.33
N MET A 21 21.32 -1.76 12.45
CA MET A 21 22.33 -2.12 11.45
C MET A 21 22.52 -3.64 11.28
N ASP A 22 22.13 -4.42 12.28
CA ASP A 22 22.19 -5.88 12.28
C ASP A 22 20.85 -6.52 11.88
N GLY A 23 19.84 -5.70 11.55
CA GLY A 23 18.50 -6.13 11.17
C GLY A 23 17.59 -6.46 12.35
N ASN A 24 17.97 -6.16 13.60
CA ASN A 24 17.12 -6.41 14.75
C ASN A 24 16.00 -5.38 14.88
N LEU A 25 14.93 -5.82 15.52
CA LEU A 25 13.81 -5.00 15.91
C LEU A 25 14.18 -4.11 17.09
N VAL A 26 13.88 -2.82 17.00
CA VAL A 26 14.14 -1.84 18.06
C VAL A 26 12.82 -1.37 18.67
N ASP A 27 12.76 -1.27 19.99
CA ASP A 27 11.58 -0.78 20.72
C ASP A 27 11.63 0.75 20.90
N CYS A 28 11.51 1.46 19.79
CA CYS A 28 11.37 2.92 19.71
C CYS A 28 10.27 3.29 18.70
N PHE A 29 9.92 4.57 18.58
CA PHE A 29 8.86 4.98 17.64
C PHE A 29 9.19 4.55 16.20
N GLU A 30 10.42 4.78 15.75
CA GLU A 30 10.89 4.44 14.41
C GLU A 30 10.86 2.93 14.17
N GLY A 31 11.34 2.14 15.15
CA GLY A 31 11.39 0.68 15.05
C GLY A 31 10.04 -0.02 15.20
N ARG A 32 9.00 0.69 15.67
CA ARG A 32 7.63 0.17 15.74
C ARG A 32 6.72 0.68 14.63
N GLN A 33 7.11 1.73 13.93
CA GLN A 33 6.34 2.29 12.84
C GLN A 33 6.19 1.30 11.69
N VAL A 34 4.96 1.21 11.20
CA VAL A 34 4.57 0.48 9.99
C VAL A 34 3.84 1.46 9.08
N THR A 35 4.20 1.48 7.80
CA THR A 35 3.51 2.27 6.77
C THR A 35 2.88 1.29 5.77
N PRO A 36 1.60 0.88 5.94
CA PRO A 36 1.02 -0.19 5.12
C PRO A 36 1.14 0.05 3.61
N GLY A 37 0.89 1.28 3.16
CA GLY A 37 1.03 1.66 1.74
C GLY A 37 2.44 1.50 1.19
N HIS A 38 3.47 1.82 1.97
CA HIS A 38 4.87 1.69 1.56
C HIS A 38 5.29 0.23 1.45
N ALA A 39 4.88 -0.60 2.42
CA ALA A 39 5.08 -2.04 2.35
C ALA A 39 4.43 -2.65 1.09
N ILE A 40 3.20 -2.24 0.76
CA ILE A 40 2.48 -2.70 -0.43
C ILE A 40 3.14 -2.21 -1.73
N GLU A 41 3.63 -0.95 -1.77
CA GLU A 41 4.41 -0.42 -2.89
C GLU A 41 5.67 -1.28 -3.14
N ALA A 42 6.42 -1.57 -2.07
CA ALA A 42 7.60 -2.42 -2.17
C ALA A 42 7.26 -3.81 -2.72
N MET A 43 6.12 -4.40 -2.37
CA MET A 43 5.76 -5.74 -2.84
C MET A 43 5.54 -5.80 -4.35
N TRP A 44 4.96 -4.78 -4.98
CA TRP A 44 4.80 -4.82 -6.42
C TRP A 44 6.13 -4.61 -7.17
N PHE A 45 7.07 -3.87 -6.58
CA PHE A 45 8.46 -3.87 -7.07
C PHE A 45 9.10 -5.26 -6.96
N ILE A 46 8.90 -5.98 -5.85
CA ILE A 46 9.42 -7.34 -5.67
C ILE A 46 8.76 -8.31 -6.65
N MET A 47 7.47 -8.17 -6.97
CA MET A 47 6.79 -8.97 -7.99
C MET A 47 7.38 -8.72 -9.38
N ASP A 48 7.59 -7.46 -9.77
CA ASP A 48 8.23 -7.11 -11.04
C ASP A 48 9.66 -7.65 -11.13
N LEU A 49 10.42 -7.58 -10.04
CA LEU A 49 11.76 -8.17 -9.95
C LEU A 49 11.69 -9.70 -10.07
N GLY A 50 10.74 -10.33 -9.37
CA GLY A 50 10.49 -11.77 -9.45
C GLY A 50 10.18 -12.24 -10.86
N LYS A 51 9.37 -11.49 -11.61
CA LYS A 51 9.08 -11.75 -13.03
C LYS A 51 10.36 -11.64 -13.87
N ARG A 52 11.12 -10.55 -13.73
CA ARG A 52 12.36 -10.33 -14.50
C ARG A 52 13.43 -11.40 -14.25
N LEU A 53 13.51 -11.91 -13.02
CA LEU A 53 14.47 -12.93 -12.61
C LEU A 53 13.97 -14.36 -12.75
N ASN A 54 12.75 -14.57 -13.27
CA ASN A 54 12.09 -15.89 -13.35
C ASN A 54 12.03 -16.61 -11.98
N ARG A 55 11.65 -15.89 -10.92
CA ARG A 55 11.54 -16.39 -9.54
C ARG A 55 10.07 -16.44 -9.09
N PRO A 56 9.27 -17.44 -9.51
CA PRO A 56 7.83 -17.49 -9.19
C PRO A 56 7.56 -17.55 -7.68
N LYS A 57 8.40 -18.23 -6.89
CA LYS A 57 8.26 -18.25 -5.42
C LYS A 57 8.40 -16.87 -4.77
N LEU A 58 9.20 -15.98 -5.37
CA LEU A 58 9.35 -14.61 -4.88
C LEU A 58 8.08 -13.79 -5.16
N ILE A 59 7.45 -14.03 -6.31
CA ILE A 59 6.18 -13.40 -6.69
C ILE A 59 5.07 -13.84 -5.73
N GLU A 60 4.93 -15.15 -5.49
CA GLU A 60 3.95 -15.69 -4.53
C GLU A 60 4.16 -15.08 -3.14
N LYS A 61 5.39 -15.06 -2.64
CA LYS A 61 5.71 -14.48 -1.33
C LYS A 61 5.33 -12.99 -1.27
N ALA A 62 5.64 -12.21 -2.30
CA ALA A 62 5.31 -10.78 -2.33
C ALA A 62 3.81 -10.51 -2.44
N LYS A 63 3.09 -11.35 -3.19
CA LYS A 63 1.62 -11.32 -3.26
C LYS A 63 1.00 -11.63 -1.89
N ASP A 64 1.49 -12.67 -1.20
CA ASP A 64 0.98 -13.03 0.11
C ASP A 64 1.22 -11.91 1.13
N VAL A 65 2.41 -11.29 1.12
CA VAL A 65 2.71 -10.12 1.96
C VAL A 65 1.83 -8.92 1.61
N THR A 66 1.51 -8.70 0.33
CA THR A 66 0.55 -7.65 -0.08
C THR A 66 -0.81 -7.86 0.59
N LEU A 67 -1.33 -9.09 0.55
CA LEU A 67 -2.61 -9.42 1.17
C LEU A 67 -2.57 -9.28 2.69
N THR A 68 -1.47 -9.70 3.34
CA THR A 68 -1.26 -9.51 4.78
C THR A 68 -1.23 -8.04 5.17
N MET A 69 -0.47 -7.21 4.44
CA MET A 69 -0.35 -5.78 4.73
C MET A 69 -1.66 -5.03 4.46
N LEU A 70 -2.44 -5.45 3.47
CA LEU A 70 -3.78 -4.92 3.24
C LEU A 70 -4.73 -5.23 4.39
N ASP A 71 -4.81 -6.49 4.84
CA ASP A 71 -5.67 -6.85 5.96
C ASP A 71 -5.25 -6.15 7.26
N TYR A 72 -3.94 -6.06 7.50
CA TYR A 72 -3.36 -5.34 8.64
C TYR A 72 -3.68 -3.84 8.63
N GLY A 73 -3.55 -3.19 7.46
CA GLY A 73 -3.72 -1.75 7.30
C GLY A 73 -5.15 -1.26 7.08
N TRP A 74 -6.10 -2.14 6.81
CA TRP A 74 -7.46 -1.75 6.41
C TRP A 74 -8.31 -1.28 7.60
N ASP A 75 -8.86 -0.06 7.50
CA ASP A 75 -9.82 0.47 8.45
C ASP A 75 -11.18 -0.20 8.25
N LYS A 76 -11.54 -1.10 9.17
CA LYS A 76 -12.80 -1.86 9.12
C LYS A 76 -14.04 -1.00 9.40
N GLN A 77 -13.88 0.21 9.94
CA GLN A 77 -14.99 1.10 10.27
C GLN A 77 -15.32 2.07 9.13
N TYR A 78 -14.31 2.72 8.55
CA TYR A 78 -14.51 3.74 7.51
C TYR A 78 -14.01 3.31 6.11
N GLY A 79 -13.42 2.12 5.98
CA GLY A 79 -12.76 1.70 4.75
C GLY A 79 -11.44 2.45 4.51
N GLY A 80 -10.69 2.01 3.50
CA GLY A 80 -9.38 2.57 3.17
C GLY A 80 -8.28 2.10 4.11
N ILE A 81 -7.05 2.46 3.75
CA ILE A 81 -5.83 1.99 4.42
C ILE A 81 -5.28 3.12 5.30
N TYR A 82 -4.97 2.81 6.56
CA TYR A 82 -4.31 3.76 7.46
C TYR A 82 -2.95 4.21 6.92
N TYR A 83 -2.57 5.45 7.22
CA TYR A 83 -1.30 5.98 6.75
C TYR A 83 -0.13 5.40 7.54
N PHE A 84 -0.21 5.44 8.87
CA PHE A 84 0.79 4.88 9.78
C PHE A 84 0.15 4.02 10.85
N MET A 85 0.87 3.03 11.33
CA MET A 85 0.48 2.16 12.43
C MET A 85 1.69 1.85 13.32
N ASP A 86 1.44 1.47 14.57
CA ASP A 86 2.46 0.96 15.49
C ASP A 86 2.27 -0.55 15.64
N ARG A 87 3.34 -1.33 15.43
CA ARG A 87 3.29 -2.81 15.45
C ARG A 87 2.96 -3.42 16.82
N ASN A 88 3.11 -2.65 17.90
CA ASN A 88 2.74 -3.06 19.26
C ASN A 88 1.36 -2.50 19.68
N GLY A 89 0.68 -1.76 18.79
CA GLY A 89 -0.60 -1.11 19.09
C GLY A 89 -0.47 0.10 20.03
N CYS A 90 0.75 0.63 20.21
CA CYS A 90 0.95 1.86 20.98
C CYS A 90 0.41 3.08 20.21
N PRO A 91 0.10 4.20 20.88
CA PRO A 91 -0.22 5.46 20.20
C PRO A 91 0.93 5.89 19.27
N PRO A 92 0.69 6.06 17.95
CA PRO A 92 1.71 6.53 17.02
C PRO A 92 2.13 7.97 17.32
N GLN A 93 3.36 8.34 16.99
CA GLN A 93 3.81 9.74 17.12
C GLN A 93 3.23 10.66 16.02
N GLN A 94 2.82 10.08 14.89
CA GLN A 94 2.27 10.80 13.75
C GLN A 94 0.83 11.22 14.04
N LEU A 95 0.52 12.51 13.97
CA LEU A 95 -0.85 13.00 14.13
C LEU A 95 -1.75 12.58 12.96
N GLU A 96 -1.15 12.35 11.80
CA GLU A 96 -1.78 11.94 10.56
C GLU A 96 -1.93 10.43 10.38
N TRP A 97 -1.65 9.61 11.42
CA TRP A 97 -1.60 8.15 11.30
C TRP A 97 -2.87 7.53 10.71
N ASP A 98 -4.03 8.12 11.01
CA ASP A 98 -5.33 7.58 10.59
C ASP A 98 -5.85 8.15 9.25
N GLN A 99 -5.10 9.06 8.62
CA GLN A 99 -5.49 9.67 7.35
C GLN A 99 -5.47 8.66 6.20
N LYS A 100 -6.19 9.01 5.13
CA LYS A 100 -6.31 8.18 3.94
C LYS A 100 -5.67 8.93 2.78
N LEU A 101 -4.54 8.44 2.28
CA LEU A 101 -3.73 9.11 1.27
C LEU A 101 -3.88 8.46 -0.11
N TRP A 102 -3.95 9.31 -1.14
CA TRP A 102 -4.13 8.88 -2.53
C TRP A 102 -3.10 7.86 -3.00
N TRP A 103 -1.83 8.08 -2.63
CA TRP A 103 -0.72 7.25 -3.11
C TRP A 103 -0.80 5.85 -2.50
N VAL A 104 -1.12 5.74 -1.21
CA VAL A 104 -1.27 4.45 -0.50
C VAL A 104 -2.26 3.55 -1.25
N HIS A 105 -3.35 4.14 -1.74
CA HIS A 105 -4.43 3.41 -2.38
C HIS A 105 -4.09 3.06 -3.84
N ILE A 106 -3.52 3.99 -4.63
CA ILE A 106 -3.14 3.68 -6.02
C ILE A 106 -2.00 2.64 -6.09
N GLU A 107 -1.03 2.66 -5.16
CA GLU A 107 0.01 1.62 -5.09
C GLU A 107 -0.59 0.25 -4.76
N SER A 108 -1.63 0.23 -3.92
CA SER A 108 -2.36 -0.98 -3.59
C SER A 108 -3.11 -1.55 -4.80
N LEU A 109 -3.72 -0.69 -5.63
CA LEU A 109 -4.36 -1.11 -6.88
C LEU A 109 -3.35 -1.77 -7.85
N ILE A 110 -2.15 -1.19 -7.99
CA ILE A 110 -1.08 -1.75 -8.81
C ILE A 110 -0.68 -3.12 -8.28
N SER A 111 -0.41 -3.21 -6.97
CA SER A 111 0.05 -4.44 -6.34
C SER A 111 -0.97 -5.56 -6.46
N LEU A 112 -2.25 -5.27 -6.23
CA LEU A 112 -3.33 -6.25 -6.34
C LEU A 112 -3.53 -6.75 -7.78
N LEU A 113 -3.53 -5.86 -8.78
CA LEU A 113 -3.62 -6.26 -10.17
C LEU A 113 -2.43 -7.13 -10.59
N LYS A 114 -1.20 -6.74 -10.23
CA LYS A 114 0.00 -7.55 -10.53
C LYS A 114 -0.03 -8.89 -9.81
N GLY A 115 -0.47 -8.92 -8.55
CA GLY A 115 -0.68 -10.15 -7.79
C GLY A 115 -1.61 -11.10 -8.51
N TYR A 116 -2.78 -10.62 -8.94
CA TYR A 116 -3.72 -11.41 -9.73
C TYR A 116 -3.13 -11.86 -11.07
N GLN A 117 -2.54 -10.95 -11.84
CA GLN A 117 -1.96 -11.25 -13.15
C GLN A 117 -0.87 -12.33 -13.09
N LEU A 118 0.00 -12.26 -12.10
CA LEU A 118 1.20 -13.13 -12.06
C LEU A 118 0.95 -14.47 -11.37
N THR A 119 -0.10 -14.59 -10.55
CA THR A 119 -0.37 -15.79 -9.73
C THR A 119 -1.72 -16.44 -10.02
N GLY A 120 -2.69 -15.69 -10.58
CA GLY A 120 -4.08 -16.13 -10.74
C GLY A 120 -4.88 -16.16 -9.43
N ASP A 121 -4.33 -15.69 -8.31
CA ASP A 121 -4.99 -15.72 -7.01
C ASP A 121 -6.19 -14.75 -6.96
N ARG A 122 -7.40 -15.31 -6.95
CA ARG A 122 -8.65 -14.55 -6.95
C ARG A 122 -8.80 -13.61 -5.75
N LYS A 123 -8.13 -13.88 -4.62
CA LYS A 123 -8.16 -12.96 -3.46
C LYS A 123 -7.60 -11.59 -3.82
N CYS A 124 -6.62 -11.53 -4.74
CA CYS A 124 -6.10 -10.26 -5.23
C CYS A 124 -7.15 -9.47 -6.01
N LEU A 125 -7.99 -10.15 -6.80
CA LEU A 125 -9.07 -9.50 -7.53
C LEU A 125 -10.19 -9.02 -6.60
N GLU A 126 -10.58 -9.83 -5.62
CA GLU A 126 -11.59 -9.46 -4.61
C GLU A 126 -11.14 -8.24 -3.80
N TRP A 127 -9.88 -8.21 -3.38
CA TRP A 127 -9.30 -7.03 -2.74
C TRP A 127 -9.16 -5.86 -3.70
N PHE A 128 -8.82 -6.09 -4.97
CA PHE A 128 -8.72 -5.04 -5.98
C PHE A 128 -10.05 -4.31 -6.11
N GLU A 129 -11.16 -5.01 -6.27
CA GLU A 129 -12.50 -4.43 -6.38
C GLU A 129 -12.82 -3.55 -5.14
N LYS A 130 -12.57 -4.09 -3.94
CA LYS A 130 -12.78 -3.36 -2.69
C LYS A 130 -11.94 -2.07 -2.58
N VAL A 131 -10.65 -2.15 -2.89
CA VAL A 131 -9.74 -0.99 -2.86
C VAL A 131 -10.07 -0.01 -3.99
N HIS A 132 -10.44 -0.51 -5.16
CA HIS A 132 -10.83 0.26 -6.34
C HIS A 132 -12.05 1.12 -6.00
N ASP A 133 -13.10 0.50 -5.50
CA ASP A 133 -14.35 1.18 -5.17
C ASP A 133 -14.13 2.27 -4.14
N TYR A 134 -13.35 1.99 -3.09
CA TYR A 134 -12.95 3.01 -2.12
C TYR A 134 -12.16 4.14 -2.78
N THR A 135 -11.16 3.80 -3.59
CA THR A 135 -10.25 4.79 -4.18
C THR A 135 -11.00 5.76 -5.10
N TRP A 136 -11.82 5.24 -6.00
CA TRP A 136 -12.56 6.03 -6.99
C TRP A 136 -13.69 6.83 -6.37
N SER A 137 -14.34 6.33 -5.32
CA SER A 137 -15.42 7.07 -4.64
C SER A 137 -14.92 8.20 -3.74
N HIS A 138 -13.68 8.13 -3.22
CA HIS A 138 -13.19 9.09 -2.23
C HIS A 138 -12.12 10.06 -2.76
N PHE A 139 -11.22 9.62 -3.65
CA PHE A 139 -10.12 10.47 -4.11
C PHE A 139 -10.42 11.19 -5.42
N LYS A 140 -11.19 10.59 -6.35
CA LYS A 140 -11.52 11.24 -7.62
C LYS A 140 -12.44 12.43 -7.34
N ASP A 141 -12.00 13.62 -7.73
CA ASP A 141 -12.85 14.80 -7.67
C ASP A 141 -13.95 14.71 -8.74
N PRO A 142 -15.24 14.82 -8.36
CA PRO A 142 -16.35 14.73 -9.31
C PRO A 142 -16.50 15.96 -10.21
N GLU A 143 -15.98 17.12 -9.81
CA GLU A 143 -16.14 18.40 -10.51
C GLU A 143 -14.91 18.73 -11.37
N TYR A 144 -13.69 18.46 -10.88
CA TYR A 144 -12.45 18.79 -11.58
C TYR A 144 -11.57 17.58 -11.92
N PRO A 145 -10.69 17.66 -12.93
CA PRO A 145 -9.70 16.63 -13.23
C PRO A 145 -8.78 16.32 -12.03
N GLU A 146 -8.09 15.18 -12.11
CA GLU A 146 -7.23 14.66 -11.03
C GLU A 146 -8.02 14.27 -9.77
N TRP A 147 -7.27 13.82 -8.77
CA TRP A 147 -7.64 13.27 -7.48
C TRP A 147 -7.17 14.20 -6.35
N TYR A 148 -7.94 14.26 -5.27
CA TYR A 148 -7.45 14.80 -4.01
C TYR A 148 -6.31 13.93 -3.46
N GLY A 149 -5.39 14.57 -2.72
CA GLY A 149 -4.32 13.85 -2.03
C GLY A 149 -4.73 13.33 -0.66
N TYR A 150 -5.32 14.22 0.14
CA TYR A 150 -5.38 14.05 1.58
C TYR A 150 -6.82 14.01 2.06
N LEU A 151 -7.21 12.87 2.60
CA LEU A 151 -8.51 12.68 3.26
C LEU A 151 -8.28 12.41 4.74
N ASN A 152 -9.23 12.83 5.57
CA ASN A 152 -9.26 12.41 6.96
C ASN A 152 -9.65 10.91 7.06
N ARG A 153 -9.66 10.35 8.27
CA ARG A 153 -10.01 8.93 8.48
C ARG A 153 -11.36 8.53 7.90
N ARG A 154 -12.35 9.43 7.91
CA ARG A 154 -13.72 9.19 7.41
C ARG A 154 -13.82 9.23 5.89
N GLY A 155 -12.72 9.52 5.19
CA GLY A 155 -12.71 9.66 3.74
C GLY A 155 -13.18 11.04 3.26
N GLU A 156 -13.29 12.03 4.15
CA GLU A 156 -13.65 13.40 3.77
C GLU A 156 -12.39 14.18 3.36
N VAL A 157 -12.54 15.08 2.39
CA VAL A 157 -11.41 15.91 1.89
C VAL A 157 -10.85 16.77 3.02
N LEU A 158 -9.60 16.49 3.41
CA LEU A 158 -8.89 17.24 4.46
C LEU A 158 -8.18 18.46 3.88
N LEU A 159 -7.52 18.30 2.74
CA LEU A 159 -6.86 19.39 2.01
C LEU A 159 -7.40 19.42 0.57
N PRO A 160 -8.13 20.48 0.17
CA PRO A 160 -8.76 20.56 -1.15
C PRO A 160 -7.75 20.98 -2.23
N LEU A 161 -6.67 20.21 -2.38
CA LEU A 161 -5.59 20.46 -3.33
C LEU A 161 -5.36 19.24 -4.24
N LYS A 162 -4.98 19.52 -5.50
CA LYS A 162 -4.59 18.50 -6.50
C LYS A 162 -3.09 18.30 -6.62
N GLY A 163 -2.32 19.24 -6.08
CA GLY A 163 -0.87 19.17 -5.97
C GLY A 163 -0.38 20.04 -4.82
N GLY A 164 0.85 19.81 -4.41
CA GLY A 164 1.51 20.55 -3.33
C GLY A 164 2.97 20.17 -3.26
N LYS A 165 3.57 20.28 -2.06
CA LYS A 165 4.97 19.90 -1.87
C LYS A 165 5.24 18.41 -2.15
N TRP A 166 4.28 17.55 -1.81
CA TRP A 166 4.45 16.08 -1.83
C TRP A 166 3.50 15.36 -2.80
N LYS A 167 2.56 16.10 -3.42
CA LYS A 167 1.70 15.57 -4.48
C LYS A 167 1.98 16.29 -5.78
N GLY A 168 2.39 15.53 -6.78
CA GLY A 168 2.65 16.01 -8.13
C GLY A 168 2.28 14.98 -9.18
N CYS A 169 2.73 15.21 -10.41
CA CYS A 169 2.49 14.34 -11.56
C CYS A 169 3.36 13.06 -11.49
N PHE A 170 3.06 12.18 -10.53
CA PHE A 170 3.82 10.94 -10.32
C PHE A 170 2.92 9.75 -9.96
N HIS A 171 2.52 9.58 -8.69
CA HIS A 171 1.79 8.39 -8.25
C HIS A 171 0.49 8.15 -9.02
N VAL A 172 -0.33 9.18 -9.24
CA VAL A 172 -1.59 9.05 -9.99
C VAL A 172 -1.35 8.62 -11.44
N PRO A 173 -0.60 9.36 -12.28
CA PRO A 173 -0.39 8.97 -13.67
C PRO A 173 0.39 7.65 -13.82
N ARG A 174 1.43 7.42 -13.00
CA ARG A 174 2.17 6.14 -12.99
C ARG A 174 1.24 4.99 -12.65
N GLY A 175 0.46 5.16 -11.58
CA GLY A 175 -0.38 4.10 -11.07
C GLY A 175 -1.52 3.72 -12.01
N LEU A 176 -2.20 4.72 -12.60
CA LEU A 176 -3.22 4.47 -13.62
C LEU A 176 -2.62 3.81 -14.87
N PHE A 177 -1.44 4.23 -15.31
CA PHE A 177 -0.74 3.60 -16.44
C PHE A 177 -0.35 2.14 -16.13
N GLN A 178 0.18 1.86 -14.95
CA GLN A 178 0.51 0.49 -14.52
C GLN A 178 -0.75 -0.39 -14.45
N CYS A 179 -1.84 0.12 -13.85
CA CYS A 179 -3.11 -0.61 -13.78
C CYS A 179 -3.65 -0.93 -15.17
N TRP A 180 -3.69 0.07 -16.07
CA TRP A 180 -4.11 -0.12 -17.46
C TRP A 180 -3.27 -1.19 -18.16
N LYS A 181 -1.93 -1.13 -18.04
CA LYS A 181 -1.05 -2.11 -18.69
C LYS A 181 -1.19 -3.53 -18.17
N VAL A 182 -1.53 -3.69 -16.90
CA VAL A 182 -1.83 -5.02 -16.34
C VAL A 182 -3.19 -5.51 -16.85
N LEU A 183 -4.22 -4.66 -16.83
CA LEU A 183 -5.56 -4.99 -17.31
C LEU A 183 -5.60 -5.31 -18.81
N GLU A 184 -4.80 -4.65 -19.64
CA GLU A 184 -4.67 -4.97 -21.09
C GLU A 184 -4.17 -6.39 -21.36
N GLN A 185 -3.53 -7.02 -20.38
CA GLN A 185 -2.93 -8.36 -20.51
C GLN A 185 -3.78 -9.46 -19.84
N LEU A 186 -4.85 -9.08 -19.14
CA LEU A 186 -5.82 -9.99 -18.50
C LEU A 186 -6.99 -10.27 -19.45
#